data_AF-A0A9D7Q1F8-F1
#
_entry.id   AF-A0A9D7Q1F8-F1
#
_cell.length_a   1.000
_cell.length_b   1.000
_cell.length_c   1.000
_cell.angle_alpha   90.00
_cell.angle_beta   90.00
_cell.angle_gamma   90.00
#
_symmetry.space_group_name_H-M   'P 1'
#
loop_
_entity.id
_entity.type
_entity.pdbx_description
1 polymer ?
#
loop_
_entity_poly.entity_id
_entity_poly.type
_entity_poly.pdbx_seq_one_letter_code
_entity_poly.pdbx_strand_id
1 'polypeptide(L)' 'MTAAYELLSRTDYIPIIIEMSQDVGGLSKTVNFNGNYLDIGGHRFYKKRVLK' A
#
# COMPACT_ATOMS: atom_id res chain seq x y z
N MET A 1 1.63 2.05 -4.73
CA MET A 1 2.51 2.64 -3.69
C MET A 1 3.99 2.32 -3.90
N THR A 2 4.41 1.05 -4.00
CA THR A 2 5.84 0.68 -4.11
C THR A 2 6.60 1.40 -5.24
N ALA A 3 6.00 1.56 -6.43
CA ALA A 3 6.66 2.23 -7.54
C ALA A 3 7.05 3.70 -7.23
N ALA A 4 6.12 4.47 -6.64
CA ALA A 4 6.39 5.85 -6.25
C ALA A 4 7.46 5.92 -5.15
N TYR A 5 7.40 5.00 -4.17
CA TYR A 5 8.42 4.90 -3.13
C TYR A 5 9.81 4.61 -3.70
N GLU A 6 9.93 3.63 -4.60
CA GLU A 6 11.22 3.28 -5.21
C GLU A 6 11.75 4.42 -6.10
N LEU A 7 10.87 5.12 -6.84
CA LEU A 7 11.27 6.25 -7.67
C LEU A 7 11.81 7.40 -6.83
N LEU A 8 11.10 7.78 -5.76
CA LEU A 8 11.52 8.80 -4.81
C LEU A 8 12.82 8.41 -4.09
N SER A 9 13.01 7.13 -3.79
CA SER A 9 14.17 6.66 -3.00
C SER A 9 15.46 6.50 -3.81
N ARG A 10 15.36 6.41 -5.15
CA ARG A 10 16.50 6.09 -6.02
C ARG A 10 16.87 7.20 -6.99
N THR A 11 16.07 8.27 -7.04
CA THR A 11 16.23 9.39 -7.98
C THR A 11 15.82 10.68 -7.30
N ASP A 12 16.10 11.82 -7.95
CA ASP A 12 15.69 13.14 -7.46
C ASP A 12 14.27 13.54 -7.92
N TYR A 13 13.53 12.62 -8.56
CA TYR A 13 12.16 12.89 -8.99
C TYR A 13 11.18 12.86 -7.81
N ILE A 14 10.27 13.83 -7.79
CA ILE A 14 9.17 13.90 -6.82
C ILE A 14 7.91 13.34 -7.49
N PRO A 15 7.50 12.09 -7.18
CA PRO A 15 6.31 11.49 -7.77
C PRO A 15 5.03 12.14 -7.24
N ILE A 16 4.10 12.45 -8.15
CA ILE A 16 2.74 12.85 -7.81
C ILE A 16 1.84 11.63 -8.01
N ILE A 17 1.15 11.21 -6.94
CA ILE A 17 0.21 10.09 -6.97
C ILE A 17 -1.20 10.67 -7.02
N ILE A 18 -1.99 10.23 -8.01
CA ILE A 18 -3.41 10.58 -8.12
C ILE A 18 -4.21 9.32 -7.78
N GLU A 19 -5.03 9.41 -6.76
CA GLU A 19 -5.95 8.36 -6.32
C GLU A 19 -7.38 8.88 -6.50
N MET A 20 -8.26 8.04 -7.04
CA MET A 20 -9.65 8.42 -7.30
C MET A 20 -10.46 8.45 -6.01
N SER A 21 -10.17 7.53 -5.09
CA SER A 21 -10.84 7.47 -3.80
C SER A 21 -10.27 8.49 -2.80
N GLN A 22 -11.00 8.74 -1.71
CA GLN A 22 -10.54 9.61 -0.63
C GLN A 22 -9.52 8.93 0.31
N ASP A 23 -9.26 7.63 0.11
CA ASP A 23 -8.40 6.82 0.97
C ASP A 23 -7.19 6.28 0.21
N VAL A 24 -6.12 5.99 0.94
CA VAL A 24 -4.95 5.27 0.41
C VAL A 24 -5.01 3.78 0.76
N GLY A 25 -4.31 2.96 -0.02
CA GLY A 25 -4.16 1.52 0.24
C GLY A 25 -4.97 0.60 -0.68
N GLY A 26 -5.92 1.14 -1.46
CA GLY A 26 -6.71 0.37 -2.41
C GLY A 26 -7.48 -0.77 -1.74
N LEU A 27 -7.44 -1.98 -2.32
CA LEU A 27 -8.07 -3.16 -1.72
C LEU A 27 -7.41 -3.59 -0.42
N SER A 28 -6.10 -3.38 -0.26
CA SER A 28 -5.37 -3.74 0.95
C SER A 28 -5.53 -2.73 2.09
N LYS A 29 -6.55 -1.86 2.04
CA LYS A 29 -6.81 -0.89 3.10
C LYS A 29 -7.52 -1.55 4.28
N THR A 30 -7.25 -1.01 5.46
CA THR A 30 -7.93 -1.36 6.70
C THR A 30 -8.90 -0.24 7.06
N VAL A 31 -10.16 -0.58 7.32
CA VAL A 31 -11.25 0.34 7.63
C VAL A 31 -11.60 0.23 9.11
N ASN A 32 -11.82 1.38 9.77
CA ASN A 32 -12.35 1.40 11.14
C ASN A 32 -13.89 1.32 11.10
N PHE A 33 -14.45 0.34 11.78
CA PHE A 33 -15.88 0.19 12.01
C PHE A 33 -16.15 -0.01 13.51
N ASN A 34 -16.78 0.97 14.14
CA ASN A 34 -17.11 0.97 15.58
C ASN A 34 -15.91 0.68 16.50
N GLY A 35 -14.73 1.24 16.16
CA GLY A 35 -13.49 1.03 16.92
C GLY A 35 -12.72 -0.23 16.54
N ASN A 36 -13.27 -1.07 15.65
CA ASN A 36 -12.61 -2.28 15.16
C ASN A 36 -11.99 -2.02 13.79
N TYR A 37 -10.83 -2.61 13.53
CA TYR A 37 -10.12 -2.47 12.26
C TYR A 37 -10.32 -3.71 11.40
N LEU A 38 -10.82 -3.53 10.19
CA LEU A 38 -11.15 -4.60 9.26
C LEU A 38 -10.48 -4.37 7.90
N ASP A 39 -9.86 -5.41 7.36
CA ASP A 39 -9.38 -5.39 5.98
C ASP A 39 -10.53 -5.66 5.00
N ILE A 40 -10.45 -5.13 3.79
CA ILE A 40 -11.45 -5.37 2.74
C ILE A 40 -11.28 -6.78 2.13
N GLY A 41 -11.71 -7.78 2.89
CA GLY A 41 -11.37 -9.18 2.65
C GLY A 41 -10.09 -9.60 3.37
N GLY A 42 -9.87 -10.91 3.48
CA GLY A 42 -8.67 -11.45 4.12
C GLY A 42 -7.44 -11.21 3.28
N HIS A 43 -6.55 -10.33 3.74
CA HIS A 43 -5.26 -10.07 3.09
C HIS A 43 -4.13 -10.77 3.85
N ARG A 44 -3.35 -11.60 3.15
CA ARG A 44 -2.17 -12.24 3.74
C ARG A 44 -0.99 -12.10 2.79
N PHE A 45 0.08 -11.49 3.29
CA PHE A 45 1.33 -11.40 2.55
C PHE A 45 2.14 -12.68 2.72
N TYR A 46 2.49 -13.31 1.60
CA TYR A 46 3.45 -14.40 1.55
C TYR A 46 4.72 -13.90 0.88
N LYS A 47 5.84 -13.89 1.61
CA LYS A 47 7.14 -13.56 1.04
C LYS A 47 7.89 -14.85 0.77
N LYS A 48 8.20 -15.12 -0.50
CA LYS A 48 9.18 -16.17 -0.84
C LYS A 48 10.57 -15.63 -0.51
N ARG A 49 11.23 -16.20 0.50
CA ARG A 49 12.64 -15.92 0.78
C ARG A 49 13.47 -16.75 -0.20
N VAL A 50 13.96 -16.11 -1.27
CA VAL A 50 15.04 -16.71 -2.07
C VAL A 50 16.32 -16.47 -1.25
N LEU A 51 16.89 -17.54 -0.70
CA LEU A 51 18.24 -17.48 -0.15
C LEU A 51 19.17 -17.08 -1.30
N LYS A 52 19.89 -15.97 -1.12
CA LYS A 52 21.04 -15.64 -1.95
C LYS A 52 22.18 -16.57 -1.59
#